data_AF-A0A965NCI4-F1
#
_entry.id   AF-A0A965NCI4-F1
#
_cell.length_a   1.000
_cell.length_b   1.000
_cell.length_c   1.000
_cell.angle_alpha   90.00
_cell.angle_beta   90.00
_cell.angle_gamma   90.00
#
_symmetry.space_group_name_H-M   'P 1'
#
loop_
_entity.id
_entity.type
_entity.pdbx_description
1 polymer ?
#
loop_
_entity_poly.entity_id
_entity_poly.type
_entity_poly.pdbx_seq_one_letter_code
_entity_poly.pdbx_strand_id
1 'polypeptide(L)'
;HMLAENAAAQILALAADYDYILAPATAMGKNVLPRVAAQLDVAQISDITKVVSKDTFERPIYAGNAIATVQSIDAKKLITVRTTNFDAAATSGGAASIDTITASADAGTSQFVSVELSQSDRPELTAAKIIVSGGRGLGSGEQYQQVMEPLADKLGAALGASRAAVDAGYVPNDYQVGQTGKIVAPALYVAVGISGAIQHLAGMKDSKVIVAINKDPEAPIFSVADYGLVADLFTAVPELVKELG
;
A
#
# COMPACT_ATOMS: atom_id res chain seq x y z
N HIS A 1 18.74 -0.21 -11.78
CA HIS A 1 17.34 -0.46 -11.37
C HIS A 1 16.93 -1.83 -11.90
N MET A 2 16.09 -2.58 -11.18
CA MET A 2 15.59 -3.86 -11.72
C MET A 2 14.54 -3.57 -12.80
N LEU A 3 14.78 -4.05 -14.02
CA LEU A 3 13.84 -3.98 -15.14
C LEU A 3 13.08 -5.30 -15.23
N ALA A 4 11.82 -5.24 -15.67
CA ALA A 4 10.92 -6.40 -15.70
C ALA A 4 11.51 -7.59 -16.45
N GLU A 5 12.11 -7.31 -17.61
CA GLU A 5 12.64 -8.31 -18.53
C GLU A 5 13.82 -9.05 -17.90
N ASN A 6 14.75 -8.29 -17.30
CA ASN A 6 15.96 -8.81 -16.68
C ASN A 6 15.64 -9.55 -15.36
N ALA A 7 14.77 -8.99 -14.52
CA ALA A 7 14.36 -9.63 -13.28
C ALA A 7 13.58 -10.92 -13.56
N ALA A 8 12.67 -10.93 -14.53
CA ALA A 8 11.92 -12.12 -14.90
C ALA A 8 12.85 -13.22 -15.47
N ALA A 9 13.81 -12.86 -16.33
CA ALA A 9 14.79 -13.81 -16.85
C ALA A 9 15.59 -14.48 -15.71
N GLN A 10 16.02 -13.69 -14.73
CA GLN A 10 16.72 -14.22 -13.56
C GLN A 10 15.87 -15.17 -12.72
N ILE A 11 14.59 -14.83 -12.49
CA ILE A 11 13.67 -15.69 -11.74
C ILE A 11 13.43 -17.00 -12.49
N LEU A 12 13.25 -16.95 -13.81
CA LEU A 12 13.02 -18.12 -14.64
C LEU A 12 14.21 -19.08 -14.68
N ALA A 13 15.43 -18.55 -14.68
CA ALA A 13 16.65 -19.35 -14.62
C ALA A 13 16.74 -20.20 -13.34
N LEU A 14 16.01 -19.81 -12.28
CA LEU A 14 15.97 -20.51 -10.99
C LEU A 14 14.66 -21.27 -10.77
N ALA A 15 13.60 -20.93 -11.50
CA ALA A 15 12.23 -21.37 -11.20
C ALA A 15 12.05 -22.88 -11.21
N ALA A 16 12.88 -23.65 -11.93
CA ALA A 16 12.80 -25.10 -12.00
C ALA A 16 12.84 -25.75 -10.61
N ASP A 17 13.68 -25.24 -9.71
CA ASP A 17 13.96 -25.82 -8.40
C ASP A 17 12.97 -25.39 -7.30
N TYR A 18 11.99 -24.53 -7.62
CA TYR A 18 11.04 -23.98 -6.65
C TYR A 18 9.58 -24.22 -7.04
N ASP A 19 8.77 -24.66 -6.07
CA ASP A 19 7.32 -24.81 -6.24
C ASP A 19 6.54 -23.52 -5.95
N TYR A 20 7.14 -22.60 -5.19
CA TYR A 20 6.52 -21.34 -4.77
C TYR A 20 7.48 -20.19 -5.04
N ILE A 21 7.02 -19.19 -5.78
CA ILE A 21 7.77 -17.97 -6.07
C ILE A 21 6.91 -16.81 -5.60
N LEU A 22 7.35 -16.15 -4.53
CA LEU A 22 6.61 -15.06 -3.90
C LEU A 22 7.33 -13.73 -4.06
N ALA A 23 6.56 -12.67 -4.17
CA ALA A 23 7.03 -11.29 -4.04
C ALA A 23 6.05 -10.47 -3.20
N PRO A 24 6.49 -9.40 -2.53
CA PRO A 24 5.53 -8.46 -1.95
C PRO A 24 4.73 -7.78 -3.07
N ALA A 25 3.47 -7.43 -2.79
CA ALA A 25 2.54 -6.79 -3.73
C ALA A 25 2.86 -5.30 -4.02
N THR A 26 4.15 -4.97 -4.11
CA THR A 26 4.70 -3.66 -4.48
C THR A 26 4.65 -3.44 -6.00
N ALA A 27 5.01 -2.24 -6.46
CA ALA A 27 5.13 -1.93 -7.88
C ALA A 27 6.05 -2.93 -8.61
N MET A 28 7.19 -3.29 -8.02
CA MET A 28 8.11 -4.26 -8.60
C MET A 28 7.52 -5.67 -8.67
N GLY A 29 6.94 -6.17 -7.57
CA GLY A 29 6.35 -7.51 -7.54
C GLY A 29 5.20 -7.65 -8.54
N LYS A 30 4.33 -6.64 -8.61
CA LYS A 30 3.21 -6.58 -9.57
C LYS A 30 3.66 -6.40 -11.02
N ASN A 31 4.84 -5.85 -11.26
CA ASN A 31 5.41 -5.67 -12.59
C ASN A 31 6.14 -6.94 -13.09
N VAL A 32 6.84 -7.66 -12.21
CA VAL A 32 7.69 -8.80 -12.57
C VAL A 32 6.94 -10.14 -12.56
N LEU A 33 6.20 -10.45 -11.47
CA LEU A 33 5.67 -11.82 -11.27
C LEU A 33 4.64 -12.25 -12.33
N PRO A 34 3.72 -11.40 -12.82
CA PRO A 34 2.82 -11.79 -13.90
C PRO A 34 3.57 -12.18 -15.18
N ARG A 35 4.71 -11.55 -15.47
CA ARG A 35 5.56 -11.88 -16.62
C ARG A 35 6.18 -13.27 -16.47
N VAL A 36 6.69 -13.60 -15.28
CA VAL A 36 7.24 -14.93 -14.98
C VAL A 36 6.15 -15.99 -15.07
N ALA A 37 4.96 -15.73 -14.51
CA ALA A 37 3.85 -16.68 -14.52
C ALA A 37 3.41 -17.03 -15.95
N ALA A 38 3.31 -16.02 -16.83
CA ALA A 38 2.98 -16.23 -18.23
C ALA A 38 4.03 -17.06 -18.97
N GLN A 39 5.32 -16.88 -18.69
CA GLN A 39 6.39 -17.67 -19.33
C GLN A 39 6.46 -19.12 -18.83
N LEU A 40 5.96 -19.39 -17.62
CA LEU A 40 5.83 -20.73 -17.06
C LEU A 40 4.49 -21.39 -17.37
N ASP A 41 3.59 -20.70 -18.08
CA ASP A 41 2.22 -21.14 -18.37
C ASP A 41 1.42 -21.53 -17.10
N VAL A 42 1.44 -20.66 -16.09
CA VAL A 42 0.69 -20.84 -14.84
C VAL A 42 -0.04 -19.56 -14.44
N ALA A 43 -1.08 -19.69 -13.60
CA ALA A 43 -1.80 -18.54 -13.10
C ALA A 43 -0.98 -17.75 -12.07
N GLN A 44 -1.05 -16.42 -12.14
CA GLN A 44 -0.51 -15.54 -11.11
C GLN A 44 -1.59 -15.24 -10.06
N ILE A 45 -1.28 -15.50 -8.79
CA ILE A 45 -2.19 -15.25 -7.66
C ILE A 45 -1.82 -13.91 -7.02
N SER A 46 -2.56 -12.87 -7.39
CA SER A 46 -2.27 -11.50 -6.94
C SER A 46 -2.76 -11.19 -5.53
N ASP A 47 -1.91 -10.52 -4.76
CA ASP A 47 -2.27 -9.76 -3.56
C ASP A 47 -2.96 -10.60 -2.47
N ILE A 48 -2.41 -11.79 -2.18
CA ILE A 48 -2.99 -12.69 -1.17
C ILE A 48 -2.97 -12.04 0.22
N THR A 49 -4.03 -12.27 0.98
CA THR A 49 -4.18 -11.82 2.36
C THR A 49 -4.08 -12.95 3.37
N LYS A 50 -4.13 -14.20 2.91
CA LYS A 50 -4.02 -15.39 3.76
C LYS A 50 -3.59 -16.60 2.95
N VAL A 51 -2.78 -17.45 3.58
CA VAL A 51 -2.47 -18.80 3.11
C VAL A 51 -3.37 -19.77 3.87
N VAL A 52 -4.27 -20.45 3.17
CA VAL A 52 -5.21 -21.42 3.78
C VAL A 52 -4.60 -22.82 3.79
N SER A 53 -3.92 -23.19 2.70
CA SER A 53 -3.20 -24.46 2.56
C SER A 53 -2.04 -24.28 1.57
N LYS A 54 -1.38 -25.38 1.22
CA LYS A 54 -0.30 -25.42 0.21
C LYS A 54 -0.72 -24.90 -1.17
N ASP A 55 -2.01 -24.95 -1.53
CA ASP A 55 -2.51 -24.62 -2.86
C ASP A 55 -3.71 -23.68 -2.82
N THR A 56 -4.17 -23.28 -1.63
CA THR A 56 -5.37 -22.47 -1.42
C THR A 56 -5.04 -21.18 -0.68
N PHE A 57 -5.52 -20.06 -1.22
CA PHE A 57 -5.21 -18.71 -0.74
C PHE A 57 -6.47 -17.85 -0.70
N GLU A 58 -6.54 -16.90 0.23
CA GLU A 58 -7.55 -15.84 0.19
C GLU A 58 -6.97 -14.58 -0.42
N ARG A 59 -7.76 -13.89 -1.25
CA ARG A 59 -7.40 -12.59 -1.82
C ARG A 59 -8.62 -11.66 -1.95
N PRO A 60 -8.43 -10.35 -1.76
CA PRO A 60 -9.49 -9.38 -1.93
C PRO A 60 -9.83 -9.17 -3.41
N ILE A 61 -11.12 -9.05 -3.69
CA ILE A 61 -11.68 -8.67 -4.99
C ILE A 61 -12.70 -7.55 -4.79
N TYR A 62 -13.15 -6.89 -5.88
CA TYR A 62 -14.08 -5.75 -5.83
C TYR A 62 -13.65 -4.66 -4.83
N ALA A 63 -12.41 -4.19 -4.95
CA ALA A 63 -11.83 -3.20 -4.03
C ALA A 63 -11.88 -3.64 -2.54
N GLY A 64 -11.77 -4.95 -2.30
CA GLY A 64 -11.80 -5.53 -0.96
C GLY A 64 -13.19 -5.78 -0.39
N ASN A 65 -14.27 -5.48 -1.12
CA ASN A 65 -15.64 -5.73 -0.65
C ASN A 65 -16.01 -7.21 -0.61
N ALA A 66 -15.25 -8.07 -1.30
CA ALA A 66 -15.38 -9.52 -1.19
C ALA A 66 -14.00 -10.16 -1.08
N ILE A 67 -13.93 -11.27 -0.35
CA ILE A 67 -12.73 -12.10 -0.22
C ILE A 67 -12.97 -13.38 -1.02
N ALA A 68 -12.14 -13.63 -2.02
CA ALA A 68 -12.17 -14.85 -2.80
C ALA A 68 -11.19 -15.87 -2.21
N THR A 69 -11.67 -17.09 -1.96
CA THR A 69 -10.79 -18.24 -1.70
C THR A 69 -10.51 -18.91 -3.03
N VAL A 70 -9.23 -18.97 -3.42
CA VAL A 70 -8.78 -19.54 -4.70
C VAL A 70 -7.86 -20.71 -4.45
N GLN A 71 -8.11 -21.84 -5.12
CA GLN A 71 -7.22 -23.00 -5.12
C GLN A 71 -6.54 -23.09 -6.49
N SER A 72 -5.20 -23.11 -6.51
CA SER A 72 -4.42 -23.28 -7.74
C SER A 72 -4.18 -24.75 -8.03
N ILE A 73 -4.45 -25.16 -9.25
CA ILE A 73 -4.16 -26.50 -9.78
C ILE A 73 -2.77 -26.59 -10.43
N ASP A 74 -2.08 -25.45 -10.57
CA ASP A 74 -0.78 -25.37 -11.23
C ASP A 74 0.31 -26.00 -10.36
N ALA A 75 1.32 -26.59 -10.99
CA ALA A 75 2.45 -27.19 -10.27
C ALA A 75 3.20 -26.11 -9.45
N LYS A 76 3.49 -24.96 -10.07
CA LYS A 76 4.19 -23.83 -9.47
C LYS A 76 3.23 -22.69 -9.11
N LYS A 77 3.43 -22.06 -7.95
CA LYS A 77 2.57 -20.98 -7.44
C LYS A 77 3.34 -19.66 -7.50
N LEU A 78 2.91 -18.77 -8.38
CA LEU A 78 3.46 -17.41 -8.46
C LEU A 78 2.53 -16.44 -7.76
N ILE A 79 3.01 -15.86 -6.65
CA ILE A 79 2.16 -15.16 -5.69
C ILE A 79 2.72 -13.78 -5.41
N THR A 80 1.85 -12.76 -5.42
CA THR A 80 2.17 -11.50 -4.76
C THR A 80 1.43 -11.42 -3.42
N VAL A 81 2.13 -11.00 -2.37
CA VAL A 81 1.63 -11.03 -0.98
C VAL A 81 1.30 -9.62 -0.54
N ARG A 82 0.09 -9.42 0.00
CA ARG A 82 -0.27 -8.17 0.68
C ARG A 82 0.44 -8.11 2.03
N THR A 83 1.53 -7.35 2.10
CA THR A 83 2.41 -7.31 3.26
C THR A 83 1.72 -6.85 4.54
N THR A 84 0.74 -5.96 4.44
CA THR A 84 -0.03 -5.44 5.60
C THR A 84 -0.87 -6.48 6.33
N ASN A 85 -1.07 -7.66 5.75
CA ASN A 85 -1.87 -8.74 6.34
C ASN A 85 -1.03 -9.79 7.08
N PHE A 86 0.30 -9.63 7.09
CA PHE A 86 1.22 -10.58 7.73
C PHE A 86 2.19 -9.82 8.62
N ASP A 87 2.44 -10.36 9.81
CA ASP A 87 3.50 -9.84 10.68
C ASP A 87 4.87 -10.15 10.08
N ALA A 88 5.79 -9.19 10.17
CA ALA A 88 7.16 -9.40 9.76
C ALA A 88 7.82 -10.47 10.64
N ALA A 89 8.47 -11.47 10.01
CA ALA A 89 9.24 -12.47 10.72
C ALA A 89 10.47 -11.84 11.41
N ALA A 90 10.97 -12.49 12.46
CA ALA A 90 12.19 -12.06 13.13
C ALA A 90 13.38 -12.05 12.15
N THR A 91 14.19 -10.99 12.19
CA THR A 91 15.36 -10.81 11.32
C THR A 91 16.62 -11.51 11.82
N SER A 92 16.56 -12.18 12.97
CA SER A 92 17.67 -12.88 13.61
C SER A 92 17.30 -14.32 13.96
N GLY A 93 18.31 -15.19 14.11
CA GLY A 93 18.13 -16.59 14.49
C GLY A 93 18.16 -17.59 13.33
N GLY A 94 18.38 -17.15 12.09
CA GLY A 94 18.60 -18.01 10.93
C GLY A 94 20.08 -18.28 10.64
N ALA A 95 20.39 -19.42 10.02
CA ALA A 95 21.73 -19.81 9.56
C ALA A 95 21.72 -20.24 8.07
N ALA A 96 20.89 -19.59 7.26
CA ALA A 96 20.78 -19.89 5.84
C ALA A 96 22.11 -19.62 5.11
N SER A 97 22.47 -20.49 4.17
CA SER A 97 23.63 -20.28 3.30
C SER A 97 23.39 -19.09 2.37
N ILE A 98 24.48 -18.40 2.01
CA ILE A 98 24.47 -17.38 0.98
C ILE A 98 25.13 -17.99 -0.25
N ASP A 99 24.34 -18.24 -1.29
CA ASP A 99 24.80 -18.80 -2.55
C ASP A 99 24.94 -17.69 -3.61
N THR A 100 26.08 -17.68 -4.30
CA THR A 100 26.30 -16.76 -5.43
C THR A 100 25.70 -17.39 -6.69
N ILE A 101 24.75 -16.69 -7.30
CA ILE A 101 24.07 -17.12 -8.51
C ILE A 101 24.62 -16.33 -9.70
N THR A 102 24.90 -17.02 -10.80
CA THR A 102 25.27 -16.37 -12.06
C THR A 102 24.10 -15.52 -12.57
N ALA A 103 24.39 -14.24 -12.84
CA ALA A 103 23.41 -13.33 -13.39
C ALA A 103 23.03 -13.71 -14.83
N SER A 104 21.75 -13.62 -15.13
CA SER A 104 21.21 -13.75 -16.49
C SER A 104 21.70 -12.59 -17.36
N ALA A 105 21.81 -12.84 -18.66
CA ALA A 105 22.19 -11.80 -19.61
C ALA A 105 21.16 -10.66 -19.62
N ASP A 106 21.63 -9.43 -19.85
CA ASP A 106 20.77 -8.28 -20.06
C ASP A 106 19.97 -8.47 -21.35
N ALA A 107 18.65 -8.28 -21.27
CA ALA A 107 17.74 -8.34 -22.40
C ALA A 107 18.02 -7.22 -23.41
N GLY A 108 18.58 -6.09 -22.98
CA GLY A 108 18.95 -4.97 -23.85
C GLY A 108 17.76 -4.25 -24.53
N THR A 109 16.53 -4.54 -24.08
CA THR A 109 15.30 -3.99 -24.66
C THR A 109 14.92 -2.63 -24.08
N SER A 110 15.36 -2.36 -22.85
CA SER A 110 15.05 -1.15 -22.10
C SER A 110 16.25 -0.80 -21.21
N GLN A 111 16.40 0.48 -20.89
CA GLN A 111 17.47 0.95 -20.01
C GLN A 111 16.90 1.86 -18.92
N PHE A 112 17.44 1.72 -17.72
CA PHE A 112 17.14 2.64 -16.64
C PHE A 112 17.94 3.93 -16.83
N VAL A 113 17.24 5.06 -16.99
CA VAL A 113 17.88 6.38 -17.17
C VAL A 113 17.98 7.12 -15.85
N SER A 114 16.86 7.31 -15.16
CA SER A 114 16.79 8.04 -13.89
C SER A 114 15.55 7.62 -13.09
N VAL A 115 15.54 8.00 -11.81
CA VAL A 115 14.38 7.92 -10.93
C VAL A 115 14.23 9.28 -10.23
N GLU A 116 13.02 9.82 -10.24
CA GLU A 116 12.66 10.99 -9.45
C GLU A 116 11.96 10.49 -8.19
N LEU A 117 12.63 10.63 -7.04
CA LEU A 117 12.10 10.21 -5.76
C LEU A 117 11.53 11.42 -5.02
N SER A 118 10.30 11.31 -4.54
CA SER A 118 9.75 12.26 -3.58
C SER A 118 10.57 12.17 -2.29
N GLN A 119 11.34 13.21 -1.97
CA GLN A 119 12.03 13.30 -0.69
C GLN A 119 11.02 13.65 0.41
N SER A 120 11.02 12.88 1.49
CA SER A 120 10.25 13.19 2.69
C SER A 120 11.07 12.80 3.91
N ASP A 121 11.16 13.72 4.88
CA ASP A 121 11.74 13.45 6.19
C ASP A 121 10.77 12.66 7.10
N ARG A 122 9.55 12.38 6.60
CA ARG A 122 8.49 11.66 7.32
C ARG A 122 8.58 10.15 7.07
N PRO A 123 7.99 9.33 7.95
CA PRO A 123 7.87 7.89 7.71
C PRO A 123 7.22 7.59 6.35
N GLU A 124 7.69 6.53 5.69
CA GLU A 124 7.06 6.05 4.46
C GLU A 124 5.66 5.49 4.78
N LEU A 125 4.67 5.80 3.93
CA LEU A 125 3.25 5.52 4.19
C LEU A 125 2.96 4.04 4.48
N THR A 126 3.56 3.11 3.74
CA THR A 126 3.30 1.66 3.92
C THR A 126 3.93 1.09 5.19
N ALA A 127 4.94 1.75 5.76
CA ALA A 127 5.59 1.36 7.01
C ALA A 127 5.15 2.18 8.23
N ALA A 128 4.37 3.24 8.04
CA ALA A 128 3.99 4.15 9.11
C ALA A 128 3.01 3.52 10.11
N LYS A 129 3.26 3.75 11.41
CA LYS A 129 2.35 3.35 12.49
C LYS A 129 1.13 4.25 12.61
N ILE A 130 1.28 5.52 12.24
CA ILE A 130 0.22 6.53 12.25
C ILE A 130 0.23 7.24 10.90
N ILE A 131 -0.96 7.41 10.31
CA ILE A 131 -1.14 8.15 9.06
C ILE A 131 -2.20 9.22 9.28
N VAL A 132 -1.89 10.46 8.93
CA VAL A 132 -2.86 11.55 8.85
C VAL A 132 -3.10 11.84 7.37
N SER A 133 -4.33 11.65 6.92
CA SER A 133 -4.69 11.62 5.51
C SER A 133 -5.67 12.72 5.15
N GLY A 134 -5.32 13.53 4.15
CA GLY A 134 -6.10 14.71 3.73
C GLY A 134 -6.92 14.47 2.46
N GLY A 135 -8.14 14.99 2.46
CA GLY A 135 -9.05 14.94 1.32
C GLY A 135 -9.17 16.25 0.55
N ARG A 136 -10.02 16.24 -0.48
CA ARG A 136 -10.34 17.46 -1.26
C ARG A 136 -10.97 18.57 -0.42
N GLY A 137 -11.52 18.25 0.76
CA GLY A 137 -12.06 19.24 1.69
C GLY A 137 -11.06 20.31 2.14
N LEU A 138 -9.76 20.06 1.98
CA LEU A 138 -8.68 20.99 2.32
C LEU A 138 -8.55 22.17 1.34
N GLY A 139 -9.15 22.13 0.16
CA GLY A 139 -9.24 23.30 -0.74
C GLY A 139 -8.00 23.65 -1.56
N SER A 140 -6.79 23.53 -1.01
CA SER A 140 -5.52 23.77 -1.71
C SER A 140 -4.35 22.97 -1.13
N GLY A 141 -3.22 22.93 -1.86
CA GLY A 141 -1.96 22.35 -1.33
C GLY A 141 -1.41 23.12 -0.13
N GLU A 142 -1.51 24.46 -0.15
CA GLU A 142 -1.09 25.30 0.97
C GLU A 142 -1.92 25.00 2.23
N GLN A 143 -3.24 24.92 2.09
CA GLN A 143 -4.14 24.57 3.19
C GLN A 143 -3.94 23.12 3.66
N TYR A 144 -3.65 22.19 2.74
CA TYR A 144 -3.25 20.84 3.10
C TYR A 144 -2.03 20.88 4.03
N GLN A 145 -0.96 21.57 3.65
CA GLN A 145 0.25 21.64 4.48
C GLN A 145 -0.02 22.30 5.83
N GLN A 146 -0.66 23.47 5.83
CA GLN A 146 -0.96 24.24 7.05
C GLN A 146 -1.80 23.47 8.07
N VAL A 147 -2.76 22.66 7.62
CA VAL A 147 -3.65 21.92 8.49
C VAL A 147 -3.06 20.55 8.88
N MET A 148 -2.42 19.86 7.94
CA MET A 148 -2.06 18.46 8.11
C MET A 148 -0.66 18.25 8.70
N GLU A 149 0.33 19.08 8.33
CA GLU A 149 1.72 18.93 8.79
C GLU A 149 1.86 19.06 10.31
N PRO A 150 1.26 20.06 10.99
CA PRO A 150 1.38 20.18 12.45
C PRO A 150 0.82 18.96 13.19
N LEU A 151 -0.31 18.42 12.71
CA LEU A 151 -0.90 17.22 13.28
C LEU A 151 -0.02 15.98 13.04
N ALA A 152 0.53 15.85 11.83
CA ALA A 152 1.44 14.76 11.52
C ALA A 152 2.72 14.83 12.35
N ASP A 153 3.28 16.03 12.59
CA ASP A 153 4.46 16.22 13.43
C ASP A 153 4.21 15.84 14.88
N LYS A 154 3.11 16.31 15.46
CA LYS A 154 2.73 15.96 16.84
C LYS A 154 2.56 14.47 17.05
N LEU A 155 2.07 13.76 16.03
CA LEU A 155 1.83 12.32 16.09
C LEU A 155 3.02 11.48 15.59
N GLY A 156 4.08 12.09 15.05
CA GLY A 156 5.14 11.35 14.35
C GLY A 156 4.59 10.52 13.18
N ALA A 157 3.58 11.04 12.49
CA ALA A 157 2.82 10.34 11.47
C ALA A 157 3.34 10.58 10.05
N ALA A 158 3.04 9.64 9.15
CA ALA A 158 3.13 9.87 7.71
C ALA A 158 1.93 10.68 7.21
N LEU A 159 2.13 11.39 6.11
CA LEU A 159 1.07 12.13 5.42
C LEU A 159 0.47 11.30 4.29
N GLY A 160 -0.85 11.13 4.33
CA GLY A 160 -1.62 10.45 3.29
C GLY A 160 -2.57 11.40 2.57
N ALA A 161 -3.09 10.97 1.42
CA ALA A 161 -4.09 11.74 0.71
C ALA A 161 -5.08 10.87 -0.06
N SER A 162 -6.28 11.42 -0.25
CA SER A 162 -7.23 10.89 -1.20
C SER A 162 -6.78 11.16 -2.65
N ARG A 163 -7.22 10.33 -3.59
CA ARG A 163 -7.03 10.58 -5.03
C ARG A 163 -7.54 11.97 -5.44
N ALA A 164 -8.65 12.44 -4.86
CA ALA A 164 -9.22 13.73 -5.20
C ALA A 164 -8.32 14.92 -4.83
N ALA A 165 -7.47 14.78 -3.80
CA ALA A 165 -6.48 15.80 -3.43
C ALA A 165 -5.25 15.75 -4.35
N VAL A 166 -4.81 14.54 -4.75
CA VAL A 166 -3.72 14.33 -5.71
C VAL A 166 -4.09 14.86 -7.09
N ASP A 167 -5.27 14.48 -7.61
CA ASP A 167 -5.77 14.92 -8.92
C ASP A 167 -5.96 16.45 -8.96
N ALA A 168 -6.19 17.10 -7.80
CA ALA A 168 -6.28 18.55 -7.65
C ALA A 168 -4.92 19.25 -7.45
N GLY A 169 -3.82 18.50 -7.44
CA GLY A 169 -2.46 19.02 -7.31
C GLY A 169 -2.09 19.48 -5.89
N TYR A 170 -2.80 19.02 -4.85
CA TYR A 170 -2.49 19.44 -3.47
C TYR A 170 -1.21 18.79 -2.94
N VAL A 171 -0.96 17.53 -3.34
CA VAL A 171 0.15 16.70 -2.91
C VAL A 171 0.56 15.73 -4.03
N PRO A 172 1.79 15.19 -4.01
CA PRO A 172 2.23 14.21 -5.00
C PRO A 172 1.44 12.90 -4.93
N ASN A 173 1.45 12.14 -6.03
CA ASN A 173 0.79 10.83 -6.12
C ASN A 173 1.31 9.83 -5.08
N ASP A 174 2.55 10.01 -4.60
CA ASP A 174 3.12 9.17 -3.57
C ASP A 174 2.36 9.19 -2.24
N TYR A 175 1.56 10.23 -1.98
CA TYR A 175 0.76 10.31 -0.76
C TYR A 175 -0.59 9.57 -0.93
N GLN A 176 -0.92 9.12 -2.15
CA GLN A 176 -2.23 8.55 -2.42
C GLN A 176 -2.46 7.24 -1.68
N VAL A 177 -3.52 7.20 -0.88
CA VAL A 177 -4.03 5.99 -0.25
C VAL A 177 -5.30 5.51 -0.96
N GLY A 178 -5.38 4.21 -1.23
CA GLY A 178 -6.53 3.58 -1.88
C GLY A 178 -6.15 2.49 -2.87
N GLN A 179 -7.15 1.97 -3.59
CA GLN A 179 -7.03 0.88 -4.55
C GLN A 179 -5.97 1.10 -5.63
N THR A 180 -5.85 2.34 -6.12
CA THR A 180 -4.86 2.72 -7.14
C THR A 180 -3.63 3.41 -6.57
N GLY A 181 -3.57 3.58 -5.25
CA GLY A 181 -2.44 4.14 -4.52
C GLY A 181 -1.78 3.09 -3.64
N LYS A 182 -1.33 3.53 -2.47
CA LYS A 182 -0.77 2.67 -1.44
C LYS A 182 -1.90 2.04 -0.60
N ILE A 183 -1.73 0.75 -0.32
CA ILE A 183 -2.52 0.01 0.67
C ILE A 183 -1.75 0.07 1.99
N VAL A 184 -2.42 0.52 3.04
CA VAL A 184 -1.85 0.75 4.35
C VAL A 184 -2.75 0.13 5.43
N ALA A 185 -2.16 -0.25 6.56
CA ALA A 185 -2.89 -0.74 7.73
C ALA A 185 -2.21 -0.25 9.03
N PRO A 186 -2.10 1.07 9.25
CA PRO A 186 -1.48 1.62 10.44
C PRO A 186 -2.26 1.27 11.72
N ALA A 187 -1.62 1.52 12.87
CA ALA A 187 -2.28 1.47 14.17
C ALA A 187 -3.33 2.60 14.31
N LEU A 188 -3.07 3.76 13.72
CA LEU A 188 -4.00 4.88 13.69
C LEU A 188 -4.06 5.52 12.30
N TYR A 189 -5.26 5.68 11.76
CA TYR A 189 -5.53 6.39 10.51
C TYR A 189 -6.49 7.56 10.78
N VAL A 190 -6.04 8.80 10.56
CA VAL A 190 -6.85 10.00 10.72
C VAL A 190 -7.25 10.54 9.35
N ALA A 191 -8.53 10.39 8.98
CA ALA A 191 -9.09 10.85 7.72
C ALA A 191 -9.71 12.25 7.87
N VAL A 192 -9.06 13.27 7.31
CA VAL A 192 -9.44 14.68 7.41
C VAL A 192 -10.03 15.17 6.08
N GLY A 193 -11.32 15.52 6.07
CA GLY A 193 -11.99 16.03 4.87
C GLY A 193 -12.09 14.99 3.74
N ILE A 194 -12.09 13.70 4.08
CA ILE A 194 -12.21 12.58 3.15
C ILE A 194 -13.65 12.04 3.21
N SER A 195 -14.30 11.87 2.07
CA SER A 195 -15.68 11.36 2.01
C SER A 195 -15.80 9.86 2.26
N GLY A 196 -14.74 9.07 2.01
CA GLY A 196 -14.78 7.61 2.17
C GLY A 196 -15.30 6.85 0.96
N ALA A 197 -14.96 7.30 -0.26
CA ALA A 197 -15.25 6.52 -1.46
C ALA A 197 -14.63 5.10 -1.36
N ILE A 198 -15.33 4.09 -1.89
CA ILE A 198 -14.95 2.67 -1.81
C ILE A 198 -13.49 2.44 -2.21
N GLN A 199 -13.01 3.13 -3.25
CA GLN A 199 -11.64 3.01 -3.73
C GLN A 199 -10.62 3.51 -2.71
N HIS A 200 -10.95 4.52 -1.90
CA HIS A 200 -10.07 4.97 -0.82
C HIS A 200 -10.09 3.96 0.34
N LEU A 201 -11.28 3.54 0.76
CA LEU A 201 -11.45 2.58 1.85
C LEU A 201 -10.71 1.26 1.60
N ALA A 202 -10.69 0.80 0.35
CA ALA A 202 -9.94 -0.39 -0.08
C ALA A 202 -8.45 -0.38 0.31
N GLY A 203 -7.87 0.80 0.49
CA GLY A 203 -6.47 0.98 0.87
C GLY A 203 -6.22 1.28 2.34
N MET A 204 -7.24 1.44 3.19
CA MET A 204 -7.05 1.82 4.59
C MET A 204 -8.02 1.20 5.60
N LYS A 205 -9.04 0.47 5.15
CA LYS A 205 -10.08 -0.11 6.03
C LYS A 205 -9.54 -1.13 7.04
N ASP A 206 -8.35 -1.69 6.79
CA ASP A 206 -7.70 -2.67 7.67
C ASP A 206 -6.83 -1.99 8.75
N SER A 207 -6.85 -0.66 8.84
CA SER A 207 -6.24 0.10 9.94
C SER A 207 -6.86 -0.27 11.28
N LYS A 208 -6.08 -0.25 12.37
CA LYS A 208 -6.58 -0.69 13.68
C LYS A 208 -7.56 0.29 14.33
N VAL A 209 -7.31 1.59 14.16
CA VAL A 209 -8.19 2.67 14.60
C VAL A 209 -8.33 3.68 13.47
N ILE A 210 -9.56 4.00 13.09
CA ILE A 210 -9.91 4.98 12.07
C ILE A 210 -10.63 6.15 12.76
N VAL A 211 -10.05 7.34 12.65
CA VAL A 211 -10.65 8.60 13.09
C VAL A 211 -11.05 9.40 11.86
N ALA A 212 -12.26 9.94 11.82
CA ALA A 212 -12.75 10.75 10.71
C ALA A 212 -13.17 12.15 11.18
N ILE A 213 -12.68 13.18 10.50
CA ILE A 213 -13.10 14.58 10.69
C ILE A 213 -13.71 15.05 9.37
N ASN A 214 -15.02 15.28 9.35
CA ASN A 214 -15.72 15.73 8.15
C ASN A 214 -16.91 16.62 8.52
N LYS A 215 -17.19 17.66 7.73
CA LYS A 215 -18.34 18.56 7.96
C LYS A 215 -19.68 17.93 7.56
N ASP A 216 -19.65 16.93 6.68
CA ASP A 216 -20.83 16.25 6.19
C ASP A 216 -21.13 15.01 7.05
N PRO A 217 -22.17 15.03 7.91
CA PRO A 217 -22.50 13.89 8.79
C PRO A 217 -22.87 12.61 8.02
N GLU A 218 -23.24 12.72 6.75
CA GLU A 218 -23.63 11.60 5.90
C GLU A 218 -22.45 11.05 5.08
N ALA A 219 -21.23 11.54 5.32
CA ALA A 219 -20.05 11.09 4.61
C ALA A 219 -19.81 9.56 4.81
N PRO A 220 -19.67 8.76 3.74
CA PRO A 220 -19.44 7.31 3.84
C PRO A 220 -18.28 6.88 4.74
N ILE A 221 -17.28 7.73 4.96
CA ILE A 221 -16.16 7.46 5.87
C ILE A 221 -16.62 7.11 7.29
N PHE A 222 -17.74 7.68 7.75
CA PHE A 222 -18.27 7.39 9.08
C PHE A 222 -18.81 5.97 9.24
N SER A 223 -19.09 5.26 8.14
CA SER A 223 -19.48 3.84 8.20
C SER A 223 -18.34 2.90 8.58
N VAL A 224 -17.08 3.36 8.49
CA VAL A 224 -15.88 2.58 8.84
C VAL A 224 -15.02 3.24 9.91
N ALA A 225 -15.38 4.43 10.38
CA ALA A 225 -14.64 5.14 11.41
C ALA A 225 -14.99 4.61 12.80
N ASP A 226 -13.97 4.32 13.62
CA ASP A 226 -14.14 4.00 15.03
C ASP A 226 -14.52 5.27 15.83
N TYR A 227 -13.98 6.42 15.43
CA TYR A 227 -14.30 7.72 16.01
C TYR A 227 -14.60 8.74 14.91
N GLY A 228 -15.82 9.30 14.92
CA GLY A 228 -16.25 10.33 13.98
C GLY A 228 -16.48 11.67 14.65
N LEU A 229 -15.92 12.74 14.09
CA LEU A 229 -16.19 14.12 14.48
C LEU A 229 -16.81 14.88 13.29
N VAL A 230 -18.06 15.30 13.46
CA VAL A 230 -18.75 16.15 12.47
C VAL A 230 -18.41 17.61 12.76
N ALA A 231 -17.41 18.14 12.05
CA ALA A 231 -16.91 19.49 12.28
C ALA A 231 -16.19 20.06 11.04
N ASP A 232 -15.97 21.37 11.05
CA ASP A 232 -15.06 22.00 10.11
C ASP A 232 -13.61 21.60 10.45
N LEU A 233 -12.92 21.02 9.47
CA LEU A 233 -11.52 20.60 9.61
C LEU A 233 -10.59 21.78 9.92
N PHE A 234 -10.89 22.98 9.45
CA PHE A 234 -10.06 24.17 9.68
C PHE A 234 -10.14 24.67 11.12
N THR A 235 -11.10 24.19 11.90
CA THR A 235 -11.22 24.47 13.33
C THR A 235 -10.79 23.27 14.16
N ALA A 236 -11.37 22.10 13.86
CA ALA A 236 -11.18 20.89 14.66
C ALA A 236 -9.73 20.38 14.65
N VAL A 237 -9.03 20.43 13.51
CA VAL A 237 -7.64 19.95 13.43
C VAL A 237 -6.69 20.84 14.23
N PRO A 238 -6.69 22.18 14.08
CA PRO A 238 -5.88 23.04 14.94
C PRO A 238 -6.18 22.93 16.43
N GLU A 239 -7.44 22.72 16.83
CA GLU A 239 -7.80 22.48 18.23
C GLU A 239 -7.22 21.15 18.74
N LEU A 240 -7.35 20.07 17.97
CA LEU A 240 -6.73 18.79 18.29
C LEU A 240 -5.21 18.91 18.45
N VAL A 241 -4.54 19.65 17.56
CA VAL A 241 -3.09 19.90 17.65
C VAL A 241 -2.72 20.59 18.96
N LYS A 242 -3.52 21.57 19.43
CA LYS A 242 -3.26 22.28 20.69
C LYS A 242 -3.40 21.36 21.91
N GLU A 243 -4.39 20.47 21.90
CA GLU A 243 -4.64 19.52 23.00
C GLU A 243 -3.58 18.39 23.06
N LEU A 244 -2.88 18.12 21.95
CA LEU A 244 -1.79 17.13 21.89
C LEU A 244 -0.45 17.64 22.46
N GLY A 245 -0.38 18.88 22.94
CA GLY A 245 0.81 19.50 23.53
C GLY A 245 1.79 20.02 22.49
#